data_AF-Q4RZN8-F1
#
_entry.id   AF-Q4RZN8-F1
#
_cell.length_a   1.000
_cell.length_b   1.000
_cell.length_c   1.000
_cell.angle_alpha   90.00
_cell.angle_beta   90.00
_cell.angle_gamma   90.00
#
_symmetry.space_group_name_H-M   'P 1'
#
loop_
_entity.id
_entity.type
_entity.pdbx_description
1 polymer ?
#
loop_
_entity_poly.entity_id
_entity_poly.type
_entity_poly.pdbx_seq_one_letter_code
_entity_poly.pdbx_strand_id
1 'polypeptide(L)'
;QSIMSYNGGAVMAMRGKNCVAIAADRRFGIQAQMVTTDFQKIFPMGERLYIGLAGLATDVQTVSQRLKFRLNLYELKEGRQIKPKTFMSMVSNLLYERRFGPYYIEPVIAGLDPKTFEPFICSLDLIGCPMETEDFVVSGTCSEQMYGMCESLWEPDMVSWTFLRRSDTTMMANGFRPAASRQEAEDLFETISQAMLNAVDRDAVSGMGVVVHVIEKDKITTRTLKARMD
;
A
#
# COMPACT_ATOMS: atom_id res chain seq x y z
N GLN A 1 5.58 14.71 21.72
CA GLN A 1 5.71 13.67 20.66
C GLN A 1 4.32 13.10 20.40
N SER A 2 4.02 12.76 19.13
CA SER A 2 2.70 12.28 18.72
C SER A 2 2.54 10.78 19.00
N ILE A 3 1.32 10.34 19.35
CA ILE A 3 0.99 8.90 19.49
C ILE A 3 1.17 8.19 18.15
N MET A 4 0.82 8.86 17.05
CA MET A 4 0.93 8.33 15.68
C MET A 4 2.37 7.97 15.30
N SER A 5 3.37 8.72 15.80
CA SER A 5 4.78 8.49 15.50
C SER A 5 5.51 7.67 16.56
N TYR A 6 4.81 7.20 17.61
CA TYR A 6 5.43 6.52 18.74
C TYR A 6 6.13 5.22 18.33
N ASN A 7 5.49 4.42 17.48
CA ASN A 7 6.09 3.20 16.94
C ASN A 7 6.78 3.40 15.59
N GLY A 8 6.50 4.54 14.95
CA GLY A 8 6.92 4.85 13.60
C GLY A 8 6.21 3.99 12.55
N GLY A 9 6.79 3.97 11.36
CA GLY A 9 6.35 3.14 10.27
C GLY A 9 5.65 3.91 9.17
N ALA A 10 5.65 3.29 8.00
CA ALA A 10 5.25 3.87 6.75
C ALA A 10 4.57 2.82 5.88
N VAL A 11 3.51 3.24 5.21
CA VAL A 11 2.73 2.43 4.28
C VAL A 11 2.38 3.29 3.07
N MET A 12 2.48 2.74 1.88
CA MET A 12 2.03 3.39 0.66
C MET A 12 1.37 2.40 -0.29
N ALA A 13 0.53 2.89 -1.18
CA ALA A 13 0.02 2.13 -2.30
C ALA A 13 0.07 2.97 -3.58
N MET A 14 0.28 2.31 -4.71
CA MET A 14 0.32 2.92 -6.03
C MET A 14 -0.55 2.13 -6.99
N ARG A 15 -1.27 2.85 -7.84
CA ARG A 15 -2.10 2.29 -8.89
C ARG A 15 -1.32 2.20 -10.20
N GLY A 16 -1.38 1.03 -10.81
CA GLY A 16 -1.05 0.82 -12.22
C GLY A 16 -2.32 0.58 -13.03
N LYS A 17 -2.16 0.26 -14.32
CA LYS A 17 -3.29 0.10 -15.25
C LYS A 17 -4.22 -1.07 -14.91
N ASN A 18 -3.64 -2.25 -14.70
CA ASN A 18 -4.36 -3.49 -14.37
C ASN A 18 -3.80 -4.18 -13.11
N CYS A 19 -3.02 -3.44 -12.33
CA CYS A 19 -2.38 -3.91 -11.13
C CYS A 19 -2.33 -2.79 -10.09
N VAL A 20 -2.16 -3.19 -8.84
CA VAL A 20 -1.99 -2.26 -7.73
C VAL A 20 -0.88 -2.80 -6.84
N ALA A 21 -0.05 -1.90 -6.31
CA ALA A 21 1.01 -2.27 -5.40
C ALA A 21 0.79 -1.63 -4.03
N ILE A 22 1.13 -2.35 -2.97
CA ILE A 22 1.16 -1.85 -1.60
C ILE A 22 2.50 -2.20 -0.97
N ALA A 23 3.12 -1.22 -0.31
CA ALA A 23 4.41 -1.35 0.32
C ALA A 23 4.38 -0.85 1.77
N ALA A 24 5.18 -1.47 2.62
CA ALA A 24 5.36 -1.05 4.00
C ALA A 24 6.76 -1.34 4.50
N ASP A 25 7.23 -0.49 5.40
CA ASP A 25 8.48 -0.71 6.11
C ASP A 25 8.32 -1.78 7.20
N ARG A 26 9.44 -2.33 7.67
CA ARG A 26 9.43 -3.47 8.63
C ARG A 26 9.92 -3.08 10.02
N ARG A 27 10.30 -1.83 10.23
CA ARG A 27 10.72 -1.32 11.54
C ARG A 27 9.57 -1.33 12.55
N PHE A 28 9.87 -1.73 13.77
CA PHE A 28 9.04 -1.47 14.94
C PHE A 28 9.93 -0.92 16.05
N GLY A 29 9.64 0.32 16.44
CA GLY A 29 10.37 1.00 17.50
C GLY A 29 9.47 1.42 18.65
N ILE A 30 10.13 1.88 19.71
CA ILE A 30 9.57 2.75 20.71
C ILE A 30 10.39 4.03 20.61
N GLN A 31 9.87 5.00 19.87
CA GLN A 31 10.60 6.20 19.50
C GLN A 31 11.94 5.85 18.84
N ALA A 32 13.06 6.32 19.40
CA ALA A 32 14.41 6.05 18.92
C ALA A 32 14.89 4.61 19.21
N GLN A 33 14.26 3.89 20.13
CA GLN A 33 14.67 2.53 20.45
C GLN A 33 14.07 1.54 19.44
N MET A 34 14.92 0.76 18.78
CA MET A 34 14.47 -0.34 17.94
C MET A 34 14.04 -1.54 18.81
N VAL A 35 12.89 -2.14 18.49
CA VAL A 35 12.40 -3.36 19.14
C VAL A 35 12.49 -4.55 18.19
N THR A 36 12.03 -4.41 16.94
CA THR A 36 12.24 -5.42 15.89
C THR A 36 12.38 -4.78 14.51
N THR A 37 13.02 -5.52 13.60
CA THR A 37 13.20 -5.19 12.19
C THR A 37 12.23 -5.97 11.28
N ASP A 38 11.31 -6.73 11.87
CA ASP A 38 10.32 -7.52 11.13
C ASP A 38 8.93 -7.40 11.74
N PHE A 39 8.31 -6.24 11.55
CA PHE A 39 6.95 -5.99 11.98
C PHE A 39 5.99 -5.93 10.79
N GLN A 40 4.96 -6.78 10.82
CA GLN A 40 3.95 -6.85 9.78
C GLN A 40 2.97 -5.66 9.90
N LYS A 41 2.89 -4.86 8.84
CA LYS A 41 1.93 -3.75 8.71
C LYS A 41 0.88 -3.97 7.63
N ILE A 42 1.13 -4.89 6.69
CA ILE A 42 0.23 -5.23 5.58
C ILE A 42 -0.45 -6.57 5.89
N PHE A 43 -1.77 -6.57 5.76
CA PHE A 43 -2.63 -7.71 6.07
C PHE A 43 -3.54 -8.05 4.87
N PRO A 44 -3.64 -9.32 4.48
CA PRO A 44 -4.59 -9.74 3.46
C PRO A 44 -6.02 -9.71 4.02
N MET A 45 -6.92 -9.14 3.25
CA MET A 45 -8.36 -9.00 3.55
C MET A 45 -9.23 -9.68 2.49
N GLY A 46 -8.63 -10.45 1.59
CA GLY A 46 -9.30 -11.21 0.53
C GLY A 46 -8.26 -11.78 -0.42
N GLU A 47 -8.69 -12.36 -1.54
CA GLU A 47 -7.74 -12.88 -2.54
C GLU A 47 -6.87 -11.78 -3.14
N ARG A 48 -7.44 -10.61 -3.43
CA ARG A 48 -6.76 -9.49 -4.12
C ARG A 48 -7.01 -8.16 -3.42
N LEU A 49 -7.15 -8.22 -2.11
CA LEU A 49 -7.45 -7.07 -1.28
C LEU A 49 -6.53 -7.09 -0.06
N TYR A 50 -5.80 -6.01 0.13
CA TYR A 50 -4.87 -5.82 1.23
C TYR A 50 -5.18 -4.51 1.93
N ILE A 51 -4.86 -4.49 3.22
CA ILE A 51 -4.84 -3.27 4.02
C ILE A 51 -3.49 -3.14 4.69
N GLY A 52 -2.85 -1.99 4.53
CA GLY A 52 -1.71 -1.58 5.30
C GLY A 52 -2.16 -0.65 6.42
N LEU A 53 -1.61 -0.84 7.61
CA LEU A 53 -1.95 -0.06 8.79
C LEU A 53 -0.67 0.60 9.33
N ALA A 54 -0.58 1.92 9.20
CA ALA A 54 0.47 2.72 9.85
C ALA A 54 -0.07 3.38 11.13
N GLY A 55 0.81 3.71 12.08
CA GLY A 55 0.46 4.35 13.35
C GLY A 55 0.82 3.51 14.58
N LEU A 56 -0.02 3.59 15.61
CA LEU A 56 0.19 2.90 16.89
C LEU A 56 0.06 1.38 16.73
N ALA A 57 1.11 0.64 17.11
CA ALA A 57 1.18 -0.79 16.86
C ALA A 57 0.10 -1.62 17.58
N THR A 58 -0.34 -1.19 18.76
CA THR A 58 -1.43 -1.85 19.48
C THR A 58 -2.75 -1.76 18.73
N ASP A 59 -3.00 -0.61 18.09
CA ASP A 59 -4.18 -0.38 17.29
C ASP A 59 -4.09 -1.09 15.95
N VAL A 60 -2.90 -1.16 15.33
CA VAL A 60 -2.63 -1.98 14.14
C VAL A 60 -3.05 -3.44 14.37
N GLN A 61 -2.63 -4.04 15.48
CA GLN A 61 -3.00 -5.42 15.81
C GLN A 61 -4.49 -5.57 16.12
N THR A 62 -5.06 -4.64 16.88
CA THR A 62 -6.48 -4.69 17.27
C THR A 62 -7.40 -4.52 16.06
N VAL A 63 -7.12 -3.55 15.21
CA VAL A 63 -7.96 -3.21 14.04
C VAL A 63 -7.83 -4.27 12.96
N SER A 64 -6.63 -4.78 12.68
CA SER A 64 -6.47 -5.88 11.70
C SER A 64 -7.29 -7.12 12.09
N GLN A 65 -7.30 -7.50 13.36
CA GLN A 65 -8.12 -8.61 13.87
C GLN A 65 -9.62 -8.31 13.77
N ARG A 66 -10.06 -7.10 14.15
CA ARG A 66 -11.47 -6.68 14.06
C ARG A 66 -11.97 -6.64 12.63
N LEU A 67 -11.16 -6.12 11.70
CA LEU A 67 -11.51 -6.07 10.28
C LEU A 67 -11.60 -7.47 9.68
N LYS A 68 -10.64 -8.35 9.98
CA LYS A 68 -10.69 -9.75 9.55
C LYS A 68 -11.95 -10.46 10.03
N PHE A 69 -12.36 -10.22 11.28
CA PHE A 69 -13.61 -10.76 11.81
C PHE A 69 -14.85 -10.22 11.07
N ARG A 70 -14.94 -8.89 10.87
CA ARG A 70 -16.08 -8.27 10.14
C ARG A 70 -16.14 -8.74 8.68
N LEU A 71 -14.99 -8.91 8.04
CA LEU A 71 -14.87 -9.43 6.68
C LEU A 71 -15.38 -10.87 6.58
N ASN A 72 -14.91 -11.77 7.44
CA ASN A 72 -15.36 -13.16 7.46
C ASN A 72 -16.87 -13.26 7.67
N LEU A 73 -17.43 -12.45 8.57
CA LEU A 73 -18.88 -12.38 8.78
C LEU A 73 -19.63 -11.86 7.55
N TYR A 74 -19.07 -10.89 6.83
CA TYR A 74 -19.66 -10.38 5.60
C TYR A 74 -19.70 -11.46 4.52
N GLU A 75 -18.59 -12.16 4.29
CA GLU A 75 -18.52 -13.23 3.29
C GLU A 75 -19.45 -14.40 3.60
N LEU A 76 -19.56 -14.79 4.87
CA LEU A 76 -20.50 -15.83 5.32
C LEU A 76 -21.98 -15.43 5.12
N LYS A 77 -22.32 -14.16 5.35
CA LYS A 77 -23.70 -13.65 5.22
C LYS A 77 -24.11 -13.43 3.77
N GLU A 78 -23.22 -12.85 2.97
CA GLU A 78 -23.52 -12.42 1.60
C GLU A 78 -23.17 -13.48 0.56
N GLY A 79 -22.37 -14.49 0.92
CA GLY A 79 -21.93 -15.55 0.00
C GLY A 79 -21.06 -15.06 -1.15
N ARG A 80 -20.41 -13.89 -1.01
CA ARG A 80 -19.56 -13.27 -2.04
C ARG A 80 -18.37 -12.55 -1.42
N GLN A 81 -17.29 -12.47 -2.17
CA GLN A 81 -16.13 -11.66 -1.80
C GLN A 81 -16.49 -10.17 -1.75
N ILE A 82 -15.92 -9.47 -0.77
CA ILE A 82 -16.13 -8.03 -0.60
C ILE A 82 -15.44 -7.26 -1.73
N LYS A 83 -16.10 -6.18 -2.20
CA LYS A 83 -15.46 -5.23 -3.12
C LYS A 83 -14.57 -4.25 -2.35
N PRO A 84 -13.43 -3.78 -2.91
CA PRO A 84 -12.56 -2.82 -2.25
C PRO A 84 -13.30 -1.56 -1.75
N LYS A 85 -14.21 -1.02 -2.56
CA LYS A 85 -15.03 0.15 -2.19
C LYS A 85 -16.01 -0.14 -1.02
N THR A 86 -16.58 -1.34 -0.96
CA THR A 86 -17.42 -1.76 0.18
C THR A 86 -16.57 -1.98 1.44
N PHE A 87 -15.37 -2.52 1.27
CA PHE A 87 -14.41 -2.68 2.37
C PHE A 87 -13.96 -1.33 2.92
N MET A 88 -13.70 -0.33 2.07
CA MET A 88 -13.44 1.04 2.50
C MET A 88 -14.56 1.60 3.38
N SER A 89 -15.83 1.44 3.00
CA SER A 89 -16.95 1.86 3.86
C SER A 89 -16.99 1.10 5.19
N MET A 90 -16.64 -0.19 5.21
CA MET A 90 -16.54 -0.97 6.45
C MET A 90 -15.43 -0.43 7.37
N VAL A 91 -14.27 -0.08 6.81
CA VAL A 91 -13.14 0.50 7.56
C VAL A 91 -13.51 1.89 8.09
N SER A 92 -14.07 2.76 7.23
CA SER A 92 -14.55 4.09 7.60
C SER A 92 -15.53 4.04 8.78
N ASN A 93 -16.53 3.16 8.70
CA ASN A 93 -17.50 2.98 9.79
C ASN A 93 -16.83 2.49 11.09
N LEU A 94 -15.91 1.52 11.02
CA LEU A 94 -15.19 1.02 12.20
C LEU A 94 -14.39 2.12 12.91
N LEU A 95 -13.74 2.99 12.14
CA LEU A 95 -12.97 4.11 12.69
C LEU A 95 -13.88 5.19 13.26
N TYR A 96 -14.96 5.52 12.55
CA TYR A 96 -15.91 6.56 12.95
C TYR A 96 -16.73 6.17 14.19
N GLU A 97 -17.00 4.88 14.40
CA GLU A 97 -17.59 4.34 15.65
C GLU A 97 -16.80 4.79 16.89
N ARG A 98 -15.50 5.08 16.74
CA ARG A 98 -14.61 5.56 17.81
C ARG A 98 -14.17 7.01 17.62
N ARG A 99 -15.01 7.88 17.05
CA ARG A 99 -14.67 9.29 16.76
C ARG A 99 -14.09 10.11 17.92
N PHE A 100 -14.51 9.85 19.17
CA PHE A 100 -14.05 10.57 20.38
C PHE A 100 -12.97 9.84 21.19
N GLY A 101 -12.49 8.70 20.67
CA GLY A 101 -11.38 7.92 21.20
C GLY A 101 -10.82 7.05 20.09
N PRO A 102 -10.25 7.67 19.04
CA PRO A 102 -9.97 7.02 17.76
C PRO A 102 -8.92 5.94 17.90
N TYR A 103 -8.91 5.05 16.92
CA TYR A 103 -7.74 4.22 16.68
C TYR A 103 -6.65 5.10 16.07
N TYR A 104 -5.46 5.11 16.65
CA TYR A 104 -4.33 5.90 16.19
C TYR A 104 -3.64 5.21 15.02
N ILE A 105 -4.38 5.06 13.92
CA ILE A 105 -3.90 4.44 12.69
C ILE A 105 -4.39 5.22 11.48
N GLU A 106 -3.64 5.11 10.39
CA GLU A 106 -3.99 5.65 9.08
C GLU A 106 -3.97 4.49 8.07
N PRO A 107 -5.12 3.86 7.82
CA PRO A 107 -5.19 2.71 6.92
C PRO A 107 -4.96 3.09 5.46
N VAL A 108 -4.29 2.20 4.73
CA VAL A 108 -4.16 2.23 3.27
C VAL A 108 -4.74 0.94 2.72
N ILE A 109 -5.73 1.04 1.84
CA ILE A 109 -6.39 -0.08 1.19
C ILE A 109 -5.87 -0.15 -0.24
N ALA A 110 -5.50 -1.35 -0.68
CA ALA A 110 -5.09 -1.63 -2.04
C ALA A 110 -5.69 -2.96 -2.50
N GLY A 111 -6.36 -2.96 -3.64
CA GLY A 111 -6.88 -4.20 -4.20
C GLY A 111 -7.52 -4.04 -5.57
N LEU A 112 -7.97 -5.17 -6.13
CA LEU A 112 -8.72 -5.20 -7.38
C LEU A 112 -10.18 -5.54 -7.10
N ASP A 113 -11.12 -4.98 -7.86
CA ASP A 113 -12.51 -5.44 -7.80
C ASP A 113 -12.59 -6.92 -8.23
N PRO A 114 -13.25 -7.81 -7.46
CA PRO A 114 -13.32 -9.25 -7.76
C PRO A 114 -13.93 -9.59 -9.13
N LYS A 115 -14.75 -8.70 -9.71
CA LYS A 115 -15.42 -8.93 -10.99
C LYS A 115 -14.78 -8.17 -12.14
N THR A 116 -14.55 -6.86 -11.98
CA THR A 116 -14.02 -6.01 -13.05
C THR A 116 -12.49 -6.03 -13.12
N PHE A 117 -11.83 -6.41 -12.03
CA PHE A 117 -10.38 -6.31 -11.85
C PHE A 117 -9.83 -4.89 -11.96
N GLU A 118 -10.70 -3.88 -11.81
CA GLU A 118 -10.28 -2.49 -11.75
C GLU A 118 -9.48 -2.27 -10.47
N PRO A 119 -8.28 -1.66 -10.57
CA PRO A 119 -7.47 -1.35 -9.41
C PRO A 119 -8.10 -0.25 -8.58
N PHE A 120 -8.03 -0.41 -7.27
CA PHE A 120 -8.59 0.52 -6.28
C PHE A 120 -7.56 0.74 -5.18
N ILE A 121 -7.31 2.02 -4.90
CA ILE A 121 -6.51 2.47 -3.75
C ILE A 121 -7.32 3.50 -2.96
N CYS A 122 -7.13 3.50 -1.65
CA CYS A 122 -7.75 4.49 -0.77
C CYS A 122 -6.95 4.57 0.53
N SER A 123 -6.70 5.78 1.03
CA SER A 123 -6.25 5.97 2.41
C SER A 123 -7.38 6.50 3.27
N LEU A 124 -7.36 6.19 4.55
CA LEU A 124 -8.26 6.77 5.54
C LEU A 124 -7.45 7.47 6.63
N ASP A 125 -7.98 8.59 7.11
CA ASP A 125 -7.48 9.19 8.35
C ASP A 125 -7.93 8.39 9.58
N LEU A 126 -7.44 8.78 10.76
CA LEU A 126 -7.75 8.12 12.04
C LEU A 126 -9.24 8.22 12.48
N ILE A 127 -10.04 9.07 11.83
CA ILE A 127 -11.49 9.19 12.09
C ILE A 127 -12.34 8.50 11.01
N GLY A 128 -11.74 7.95 9.97
CA GLY A 128 -12.42 7.22 8.91
C GLY A 128 -12.84 8.05 7.71
N CYS A 129 -12.26 9.23 7.49
CA CYS A 129 -12.44 9.99 6.25
C CYS A 129 -11.65 9.32 5.11
N PRO A 130 -12.31 8.83 4.05
CA PRO A 130 -11.63 8.20 2.94
C PRO A 130 -11.12 9.21 1.92
N MET A 131 -9.93 8.97 1.42
CA MET A 131 -9.31 9.66 0.28
C MET A 131 -9.12 8.62 -0.84
N GLU A 132 -10.07 8.60 -1.78
CA GLU A 132 -10.00 7.78 -3.00
C GLU A 132 -9.19 8.53 -4.05
N THR A 133 -8.14 7.91 -4.60
CA THR A 133 -7.32 8.50 -5.67
C THR A 133 -7.00 7.47 -6.76
N GLU A 134 -6.58 7.97 -7.93
CA GLU A 134 -6.25 7.16 -9.10
C GLU A 134 -4.74 6.99 -9.30
N ASP A 135 -3.93 7.64 -8.46
CA ASP A 135 -2.47 7.74 -8.55
C ASP A 135 -1.78 6.88 -7.47
N PHE A 136 -1.62 7.44 -6.28
CA PHE A 136 -0.98 6.82 -5.14
C PHE A 136 -1.54 7.40 -3.84
N VAL A 137 -1.36 6.64 -2.76
CA VAL A 137 -1.72 7.04 -1.41
C VAL A 137 -0.59 6.68 -0.46
N VAL A 138 -0.36 7.51 0.55
CA VAL A 138 0.74 7.33 1.51
C VAL A 138 0.24 7.59 2.93
N SER A 139 0.87 6.94 3.90
CA SER A 139 0.46 6.97 5.31
C SER A 139 1.64 6.66 6.24
N GLY A 140 1.65 7.24 7.43
CA GLY A 140 2.70 7.04 8.43
C GLY A 140 3.70 8.19 8.54
N THR A 141 4.83 7.93 9.20
CA THR A 141 5.72 9.00 9.67
C THR A 141 6.55 9.67 8.58
N CYS A 142 6.87 8.95 7.49
CA CYS A 142 7.60 9.52 6.35
C CYS A 142 6.68 9.93 5.19
N SER A 143 5.43 10.28 5.48
CA SER A 143 4.43 10.63 4.46
C SER A 143 4.87 11.79 3.56
N GLU A 144 5.48 12.85 4.12
CA GLU A 144 5.99 13.99 3.34
C GLU A 144 7.06 13.56 2.32
N GLN A 145 8.00 12.72 2.73
CA GLN A 145 9.06 12.21 1.86
C GLN A 145 8.48 11.26 0.81
N MET A 146 7.52 10.41 1.20
CA MET A 146 6.83 9.52 0.27
C MET A 146 6.06 10.31 -0.79
N TYR A 147 5.31 11.35 -0.41
CA TYR A 147 4.64 12.24 -1.37
C TYR A 147 5.63 12.80 -2.39
N GLY A 148 6.76 13.37 -1.94
CA GLY A 148 7.77 13.93 -2.85
C GLY A 148 8.36 12.90 -3.83
N MET A 149 8.60 11.67 -3.36
CA MET A 149 9.11 10.59 -4.22
C MET A 149 8.05 10.05 -5.18
N CYS A 150 6.81 9.89 -4.73
CA CYS A 150 5.70 9.44 -5.56
C CYS A 150 5.42 10.40 -6.71
N GLU A 151 5.31 11.69 -6.42
CA GLU A 151 5.08 12.75 -7.42
C GLU A 151 6.16 12.78 -8.50
N SER A 152 7.39 12.39 -8.15
CA SER A 152 8.53 12.40 -9.07
C SER A 152 8.63 11.14 -9.94
N LEU A 153 8.17 9.99 -9.43
CA LEU A 153 8.42 8.68 -10.05
C LEU A 153 7.17 8.02 -10.63
N TRP A 154 5.98 8.38 -10.15
CA TRP A 154 4.73 7.81 -10.63
C TRP A 154 4.30 8.48 -11.93
N GLU A 155 3.88 7.67 -12.89
CA GLU A 155 3.29 8.12 -14.15
C GLU A 155 1.93 7.44 -14.35
N PRO A 156 0.95 8.10 -15.00
CA PRO A 156 -0.33 7.48 -15.31
C PRO A 156 -0.17 6.16 -16.06
N ASP A 157 -0.91 5.14 -15.62
CA ASP A 157 -0.86 3.77 -16.15
C ASP A 157 0.53 3.10 -16.11
N MET A 158 1.51 3.69 -15.41
CA MET A 158 2.91 3.25 -15.37
C MET A 158 3.58 3.21 -16.75
N VAL A 159 3.13 4.04 -17.70
CA VAL A 159 3.69 4.09 -19.06
C VAL A 159 4.88 5.04 -19.11
N SER A 160 6.07 4.54 -18.73
CA SER A 160 7.30 5.32 -18.80
C SER A 160 7.69 5.71 -20.25
N TRP A 161 7.76 7.01 -20.54
CA TRP A 161 8.37 7.51 -21.79
C TRP A 161 9.87 7.19 -21.90
N THR A 162 10.54 7.05 -20.76
CA THR A 162 11.96 6.68 -20.67
C THR A 162 12.18 5.23 -21.16
N PHE A 163 11.22 4.34 -20.99
CA PHE A 163 11.27 2.97 -21.52
C PHE A 163 11.00 2.89 -23.03
N LEU A 164 10.13 3.76 -23.58
CA LEU A 164 9.97 3.94 -25.03
C LEU A 164 11.29 4.37 -25.72
N ARG A 165 12.27 4.92 -24.98
CA ARG A 165 13.61 5.23 -25.51
C ARG A 165 14.64 4.11 -25.30
N ARG A 166 14.47 3.25 -24.29
CA ARG A 166 15.36 2.11 -24.03
C ARG A 166 15.04 0.87 -24.87
N SER A 167 13.79 0.73 -25.30
CA SER A 167 13.37 -0.30 -26.26
C SER A 167 13.59 0.22 -27.69
N ASP A 168 14.74 -0.15 -28.23
CA ASP A 168 15.19 -0.06 -29.63
C ASP A 168 14.23 0.61 -30.62
N THR A 169 14.70 1.67 -31.26
CA THR A 169 14.11 2.32 -32.44
C THR A 169 13.76 1.32 -33.56
N THR A 170 14.34 0.11 -33.52
CA THR A 170 14.12 -1.01 -34.44
C THR A 170 12.81 -1.79 -34.18
N MET A 171 12.30 -1.87 -32.95
CA MET A 171 11.07 -2.64 -32.65
C MET A 171 9.79 -1.87 -32.99
N MET A 172 9.82 -0.55 -32.93
CA MET A 172 8.69 0.31 -33.34
C MET A 172 8.42 0.23 -34.85
N ALA A 173 9.43 -0.09 -35.66
CA ALA A 173 9.27 -0.33 -37.10
C ALA A 173 8.50 -1.62 -37.43
N ASN A 174 8.42 -2.57 -36.49
CA ASN A 174 7.81 -3.90 -36.70
C ASN A 174 6.50 -4.12 -35.92
N GLY A 175 5.95 -3.10 -35.25
CA GLY A 175 4.63 -3.19 -34.60
C GLY A 175 4.52 -4.21 -33.45
N PHE A 176 5.65 -4.69 -32.90
CA PHE A 176 5.67 -5.72 -31.88
C PHE A 176 5.60 -5.10 -30.47
N ARG A 177 4.45 -5.19 -29.80
CA ARG A 177 4.31 -4.84 -28.38
C ARG A 177 4.53 -6.10 -27.54
N PRO A 178 5.50 -6.14 -26.60
CA PRO A 178 5.54 -7.23 -25.62
C PRO A 178 4.24 -7.24 -24.81
N ALA A 179 3.89 -8.39 -24.21
CA ALA A 179 2.66 -8.56 -23.45
C ALA A 179 2.55 -7.47 -22.36
N ALA A 180 1.74 -6.44 -22.62
CA ALA A 180 1.76 -5.16 -21.90
C ALA A 180 1.56 -5.30 -20.39
N SER A 181 0.78 -6.28 -19.94
CA SER A 181 0.41 -6.43 -18.53
C SER A 181 1.56 -6.84 -17.61
N ARG A 182 2.55 -7.61 -18.09
CA ARG A 182 3.66 -8.08 -17.25
C ARG A 182 4.71 -7.00 -17.01
N GLN A 183 4.97 -6.18 -18.03
CA GLN A 183 5.91 -5.06 -17.93
C GLN A 183 5.37 -3.99 -16.97
N GLU A 184 4.08 -3.67 -17.06
CA GLU A 184 3.41 -2.70 -16.18
C GLU A 184 3.55 -3.04 -14.69
N ALA A 185 3.43 -4.33 -14.31
CA ALA A 185 3.55 -4.77 -12.93
C ALA A 185 5.00 -4.72 -12.40
N GLU A 186 5.99 -4.95 -13.28
CA GLU A 186 7.40 -4.83 -12.94
C GLU A 186 7.81 -3.36 -12.81
N ASP A 187 7.32 -2.48 -13.70
CA ASP A 187 7.54 -1.04 -13.61
C ASP A 187 6.91 -0.47 -12.33
N LEU A 188 5.67 -0.88 -12.00
CA LEU A 188 5.00 -0.49 -10.76
C LEU A 188 5.79 -0.94 -9.52
N PHE A 189 6.32 -2.17 -9.57
CA PHE A 189 7.19 -2.69 -8.51
C PHE A 189 8.44 -1.83 -8.36
N GLU A 190 9.13 -1.49 -9.45
CA GLU A 190 10.34 -0.67 -9.38
C GLU A 190 10.05 0.71 -8.80
N THR A 191 9.00 1.38 -9.29
CA THR A 191 8.62 2.72 -8.83
C THR A 191 8.26 2.75 -7.36
N ILE A 192 7.39 1.86 -6.88
CA ILE A 192 7.01 1.83 -5.46
C ILE A 192 8.20 1.45 -4.57
N SER A 193 9.08 0.56 -5.06
CA SER A 193 10.29 0.16 -4.33
C SER A 193 11.26 1.33 -4.17
N GLN A 194 11.52 2.07 -5.26
CA GLN A 194 12.40 3.23 -5.24
C GLN A 194 11.81 4.36 -4.40
N ALA A 195 10.50 4.62 -4.52
CA ALA A 195 9.84 5.66 -3.73
C ALA A 195 9.93 5.34 -2.24
N MET A 196 9.61 4.11 -1.86
CA MET A 196 9.64 3.69 -0.46
C MET A 196 11.05 3.69 0.13
N LEU A 197 12.04 3.10 -0.56
CA LEU A 197 13.42 3.02 -0.05
C LEU A 197 14.04 4.41 0.13
N ASN A 198 13.84 5.32 -0.81
CA ASN A 198 14.36 6.68 -0.70
C ASN A 198 13.65 7.51 0.38
N ALA A 199 12.35 7.26 0.60
CA ALA A 199 11.60 7.93 1.65
C ALA A 199 12.01 7.47 3.06
N VAL A 200 12.14 6.15 3.28
CA VAL A 200 12.53 5.62 4.60
C VAL A 200 13.98 5.94 4.95
N ASP A 201 14.89 6.06 3.96
CA ASP A 201 16.28 6.51 4.17
C ASP A 201 16.37 7.95 4.72
N ARG A 202 15.26 8.70 4.72
CA ARG A 202 15.16 10.08 5.23
C ARG A 202 14.35 10.18 6.53
N ASP A 203 13.88 9.07 7.09
CA ASP A 203 13.09 9.04 8.32
C ASP A 203 13.70 8.09 9.36
N ALA A 204 14.02 8.61 10.55
CA ALA A 204 14.66 7.84 11.62
C ALA A 204 13.71 6.83 12.31
N VAL A 205 12.40 6.97 12.09
CA VAL A 205 11.39 6.10 12.72
C VAL A 205 10.71 5.13 11.75
N SER A 206 11.17 5.05 10.50
CA SER A 206 10.76 4.04 9.51
C SER A 206 11.98 3.32 8.93
N GLY A 207 11.79 2.15 8.32
CA GLY A 207 12.84 1.47 7.55
C GLY A 207 13.02 0.00 7.92
N MET A 208 14.27 -0.44 8.07
CA MET A 208 14.64 -1.83 8.39
C MET A 208 14.18 -2.86 7.34
N GLY A 209 14.17 -2.42 6.09
CA GLY A 209 13.64 -3.17 4.94
C GLY A 209 12.21 -2.81 4.61
N VAL A 210 11.79 -3.22 3.42
CA VAL A 210 10.46 -2.94 2.87
C VAL A 210 9.87 -4.24 2.35
N VAL A 211 8.59 -4.47 2.59
CA VAL A 211 7.82 -5.51 1.89
C VAL A 211 6.91 -4.85 0.87
N VAL A 212 6.90 -5.39 -0.35
CA VAL A 212 6.06 -4.91 -1.45
C VAL A 212 5.21 -6.08 -1.93
N HIS A 213 3.91 -5.84 -2.05
CA HIS A 213 2.97 -6.75 -2.69
C HIS A 213 2.44 -6.09 -3.96
N VAL A 214 2.67 -6.74 -5.10
CA VAL A 214 2.06 -6.36 -6.39
C VAL A 214 0.91 -7.30 -6.64
N ILE A 215 -0.29 -6.74 -6.80
CA ILE A 215 -1.54 -7.46 -6.95
C ILE A 215 -1.97 -7.33 -8.40
N GLU A 216 -1.91 -8.44 -9.12
CA GLU A 216 -2.36 -8.57 -10.51
C GLU A 216 -3.65 -9.41 -10.56
N LYS A 217 -4.26 -9.47 -11.75
CA LYS A 217 -5.42 -10.34 -11.97
C LYS A 217 -5.11 -11.82 -11.73
N ASP A 218 -3.93 -12.32 -12.08
CA ASP A 218 -3.71 -13.77 -12.06
C ASP A 218 -2.82 -14.23 -10.91
N LYS A 219 -2.11 -13.31 -10.27
CA LYS A 219 -1.12 -13.61 -9.24
C LYS A 219 -0.89 -12.43 -8.31
N ILE A 220 -0.24 -12.72 -7.18
CA ILE A 220 0.26 -11.72 -6.25
C ILE A 220 1.76 -11.95 -6.10
N THR A 221 2.55 -10.94 -6.40
CA THR A 221 4.01 -11.00 -6.25
C THR A 221 4.40 -10.31 -4.96
N THR A 222 4.94 -11.05 -4.00
CA THR A 222 5.47 -10.49 -2.75
C THR A 222 6.99 -10.47 -2.81
N ARG A 223 7.60 -9.32 -2.56
CA ARG A 223 9.06 -9.16 -2.53
C ARG A 223 9.47 -8.38 -1.29
N THR A 224 10.47 -8.90 -0.60
CA THR A 224 11.10 -8.20 0.53
C THR A 224 12.40 -7.59 0.07
N LEU A 225 12.52 -6.28 0.25
CA LEU A 225 13.67 -5.47 -0.10
C LEU A 225 14.51 -5.24 1.14
N LYS A 226 15.83 -5.40 0.98
CA LYS A 226 16.79 -4.95 1.99
C LYS A 226 16.93 -3.43 1.88
N ALA A 227 16.84 -2.75 3.01
CA ALA A 227 17.13 -1.32 3.13
C ALA A 227 18.30 -1.14 4.09
N ARG A 228 18.62 0.12 4.41
CA ARG A 228 19.58 0.44 5.47
C ARG A 228 19.06 -0.06 6.83
N MET A 229 20.02 -0.31 7.72
CA MET A 229 19.81 -0.88 9.07
C MET A 229 20.41 0.04 10.15
N ASP A 230 20.57 1.33 9.83
CA ASP A 230 21.11 2.38 10.67
C ASP A 230 20.11 2.97 11.67
#